data_AF-A0A0D2J1U7-F1
#
_entry.id   AF-A0A0D2J1U7-F1
#
_cell.length_a   1.000
_cell.length_b   1.000
_cell.length_c   1.000
_cell.angle_alpha   90.00
_cell.angle_beta   90.00
_cell.angle_gamma   90.00
#
_symmetry.space_group_name_H-M   'P 1'
#
loop_
_entity.id
_entity.type
_entity.pdbx_description
1 polymer ?
#
loop_
_entity_poly.entity_id
_entity_poly.type
_entity_poly.pdbx_seq_one_letter_code
_entity_poly.pdbx_strand_id
1 'polypeptide(L)'
;MIVESPAKATKIQKFLGDEYKVLASYGHVRDLPPKNGSVRPDESFAMDWELLPRARERMRELKAAAAAADRVVLATDPDREGEAISWHVLQELE
;
A
#
# COMPACT_ATOMS: atom_id res chain seq x y z
N MET A 1 2.88 -10.13 -5.09
CA MET A 1 2.46 -8.90 -5.82
C MET A 1 1.36 -8.22 -5.05
N ILE A 2 1.40 -6.89 -4.92
CA ILE A 2 0.39 -6.09 -4.23
C ILE A 2 -0.26 -5.15 -5.25
N VAL A 3 -1.59 -5.13 -5.31
CA VAL A 3 -2.39 -4.23 -6.16
C VAL A 3 -3.36 -3.42 -5.31
N GLU A 4 -4.02 -2.40 -5.85
CA GLU A 4 -4.90 -1.54 -5.03
C GLU A 4 -6.27 -2.17 -4.74
N SER A 5 -6.83 -2.97 -5.67
CA SER A 5 -8.22 -3.46 -5.58
C SER A 5 -8.35 -5.01 -5.54
N PRO A 6 -9.31 -5.55 -4.76
CA PRO A 6 -9.54 -7.01 -4.68
C PRO A 6 -9.92 -7.66 -6.01
N ALA A 7 -10.66 -6.92 -6.86
CA ALA A 7 -11.06 -7.39 -8.18
C ALA A 7 -9.84 -7.62 -9.09
N LYS A 8 -8.88 -6.68 -9.11
CA LYS A 8 -7.63 -6.85 -9.85
C LYS A 8 -6.79 -7.99 -9.28
N ALA A 9 -6.70 -8.10 -7.94
CA ALA A 9 -5.96 -9.19 -7.31
C ALA A 9 -6.49 -10.55 -7.78
N THR A 10 -7.82 -10.73 -7.76
CA THR A 10 -8.48 -11.96 -8.22
C THR A 10 -8.23 -12.23 -9.70
N LYS A 11 -8.29 -11.19 -10.55
CA LYS A 11 -8.09 -11.33 -11.99
C LYS A 11 -6.63 -11.69 -12.33
N ILE A 12 -5.66 -11.02 -11.70
CA ILE A 12 -4.23 -11.26 -11.92
C ILE A 12 -3.80 -12.60 -11.34
N GLN A 13 -4.32 -12.99 -10.17
CA GLN A 13 -4.05 -14.32 -9.58
C GLN A 13 -4.41 -15.46 -10.56
N LYS A 14 -5.52 -15.33 -11.30
CA LYS A 14 -5.93 -16.32 -12.32
C LYS A 14 -4.94 -16.42 -13.49
N PHE A 15 -4.24 -15.34 -13.83
CA PHE A 15 -3.24 -15.34 -14.89
C PHE A 15 -1.89 -15.88 -14.43
N LEU A 16 -1.51 -15.62 -13.19
CA LEU A 16 -0.21 -15.99 -12.65
C LEU A 16 -0.18 -17.39 -12.00
N GLY A 17 -1.34 -17.96 -11.64
CA GLY A 17 -1.43 -19.26 -10.99
C GLY A 17 -0.85 -19.26 -9.58
N ASP A 18 -0.62 -20.46 -9.02
CA ASP A 18 -0.26 -20.63 -7.61
C ASP A 18 1.21 -20.32 -7.29
N GLU A 19 2.04 -20.12 -8.32
CA GLU A 19 3.44 -19.70 -8.16
C GLU A 19 3.57 -18.28 -7.58
N TYR A 20 2.52 -17.46 -7.72
CA TYR A 20 2.50 -16.09 -7.24
C TYR A 20 1.41 -15.90 -6.19
N LYS A 21 1.71 -15.10 -5.18
CA LYS A 21 0.70 -14.58 -4.25
C LYS A 21 0.33 -13.15 -4.63
N VAL A 22 -0.92 -12.93 -5.03
CA VAL A 22 -1.46 -11.61 -5.37
C VAL A 22 -2.40 -11.13 -4.27
N LEU A 23 -2.06 -9.99 -3.65
CA LEU A 23 -2.83 -9.40 -2.55
C LEU A 23 -3.27 -7.99 -2.91
N ALA A 24 -4.38 -7.52 -2.32
CA ALA A 24 -4.85 -6.15 -2.51
C ALA A 24 -4.55 -5.28 -1.27
N SER A 25 -4.20 -4.01 -1.45
CA SER A 25 -4.06 -3.02 -0.36
C SER A 25 -5.40 -2.44 0.09
N TYR A 26 -6.44 -2.55 -0.75
CA TYR A 26 -7.76 -1.95 -0.54
C TYR A 26 -7.72 -0.41 -0.63
N GLY A 27 -6.92 0.08 -1.58
CA GLY A 27 -6.70 1.51 -1.83
C GLY A 27 -5.60 2.10 -0.94
N HIS A 28 -5.80 3.37 -0.56
CA HIS A 28 -4.90 4.10 0.35
C HIS A 28 -4.82 3.43 1.73
N VAL A 29 -3.59 3.25 2.21
CA VAL A 29 -3.31 2.65 3.53
C VAL A 29 -2.96 3.71 4.58
N ARG A 30 -2.47 4.87 4.16
CA ARG A 30 -2.13 6.00 5.01
C ARG A 30 -2.89 7.25 4.60
N ASP A 31 -3.01 8.19 5.52
CA ASP A 31 -3.55 9.52 5.27
C ASP A 31 -2.90 10.53 6.24
N LEU A 32 -3.14 11.81 6.00
CA LEU A 32 -2.78 12.87 6.93
C LEU A 32 -3.63 12.75 8.20
N PRO A 33 -3.03 12.82 9.40
CA PRO A 33 -3.80 12.90 10.63
C PRO A 33 -4.76 14.09 10.60
N PRO A 34 -6.01 13.94 11.07
CA PRO A 34 -7.03 14.99 11.08
C PRO A 34 -6.78 16.00 12.22
N LYS A 35 -5.60 16.61 12.24
CA LYS A 35 -5.15 17.58 13.25
C LYS A 35 -4.37 18.71 12.59
N ASN A 36 -4.39 19.88 13.22
CA ASN A 36 -3.54 21.00 12.78
C ASN A 36 -2.06 20.61 12.90
N GLY A 37 -1.28 20.97 11.88
CA GLY A 37 0.16 20.69 11.83
C GLY A 37 0.57 19.38 11.16
N SER A 38 -0.38 18.63 10.56
CA SER A 38 -0.06 17.45 9.72
C SER A 38 0.69 17.81 8.44
N VAL A 39 0.66 19.08 8.02
CA VAL A 39 1.50 19.66 6.98
C VAL A 39 2.23 20.86 7.59
N ARG A 40 3.56 20.90 7.49
CA ARG A 40 4.41 21.96 8.05
C ARG A 40 5.07 22.79 6.93
N PRO A 41 4.50 23.95 6.54
CA PRO A 41 5.04 24.78 5.46
C PRO A 41 6.46 25.27 5.71
N ASP A 42 6.80 25.57 6.97
CA ASP A 42 8.12 26.06 7.36
C ASP A 42 9.21 24.97 7.32
N GLU A 43 8.81 23.69 7.20
CA GLU A 43 9.69 22.53 7.10
C GLU A 43 9.66 21.91 5.69
N SER A 44 9.73 22.74 4.64
CA SER A 44 9.63 22.29 3.23
C SER A 44 8.36 21.46 2.96
N PHE A 45 7.24 21.83 3.57
CA PHE A 45 5.97 21.09 3.50
C PHE A 45 6.09 19.63 3.99
N ALA A 46 6.90 19.38 5.02
CA ALA A 46 6.94 18.08 5.68
C ALA A 46 5.53 17.64 6.12
N MET A 47 5.20 16.39 5.84
CA MET A 47 3.88 15.81 6.11
C MET A 47 3.99 14.68 7.12
N ASP A 48 3.08 14.68 8.09
CA ASP A 48 2.86 13.53 8.95
C ASP A 48 1.88 12.57 8.27
N TRP A 49 2.21 11.29 8.31
CA TRP A 49 1.41 10.24 7.70
C TRP A 49 1.05 9.19 8.74
N GLU A 50 -0.23 8.88 8.87
CA GLU A 50 -0.74 7.88 9.79
C GLU A 50 -1.40 6.72 9.06
N LEU A 51 -1.16 5.50 9.55
CA LEU A 51 -1.83 4.31 9.06
C LEU A 51 -3.32 4.35 9.40
N LEU A 52 -4.16 4.28 8.37
CA LEU A 52 -5.61 4.28 8.53
C LEU A 52 -6.05 3.10 9.41
N PRO A 53 -6.98 3.29 10.37
CA PRO A 53 -7.43 2.20 11.24
C PRO A 53 -7.92 0.97 10.47
N ARG A 54 -8.66 1.18 9.38
CA ARG A 54 -9.15 0.12 8.47
C ARG A 54 -8.04 -0.65 7.75
N ALA A 55 -6.86 -0.05 7.60
CA ALA A 55 -5.74 -0.63 6.89
C ALA A 55 -4.80 -1.44 7.81
N ARG A 56 -4.96 -1.37 9.14
CA ARG A 56 -4.06 -2.02 10.11
C ARG A 56 -3.96 -3.53 9.94
N GLU A 57 -5.10 -4.21 9.91
CA GLU A 57 -5.15 -5.66 9.71
C GLU A 57 -4.59 -6.04 8.34
N ARG A 58 -4.98 -5.30 7.30
CA ARG A 58 -4.49 -5.52 5.95
C ARG A 58 -2.97 -5.37 5.86
N MET A 59 -2.41 -4.31 6.43
CA MET A 59 -0.96 -4.09 6.44
C MET A 59 -0.23 -5.17 7.22
N ARG A 60 -0.80 -5.69 8.31
CA ARG A 60 -0.21 -6.84 9.03
C ARG A 60 -0.11 -8.07 8.12
N GLU A 61 -1.15 -8.38 7.36
CA GLU A 61 -1.13 -9.48 6.39
C GLU A 61 -0.11 -9.25 5.27
N LEU A 62 -0.05 -8.02 4.73
CA LEU A 62 0.89 -7.65 3.68
C LEU A 62 2.34 -7.74 4.17
N LYS A 63 2.66 -7.23 5.37
CA LYS A 63 3.99 -7.34 5.99
C LYS A 63 4.39 -8.80 6.18
N ALA A 64 3.48 -9.65 6.69
CA ALA A 64 3.74 -11.08 6.87
C ALA A 64 4.00 -11.80 5.54
N ALA A 65 3.22 -11.48 4.49
CA ALA A 65 3.43 -12.07 3.16
C ALA A 65 4.71 -11.56 2.49
N ALA A 66 5.05 -10.27 2.67
CA ALA A 66 6.27 -9.68 2.15
C ALA A 66 7.52 -10.30 2.78
N ALA A 67 7.52 -10.52 4.10
CA ALA A 67 8.63 -11.15 4.81
C ALA A 67 8.89 -12.60 4.37
N ALA A 68 7.90 -13.29 3.81
CA ALA A 68 8.00 -14.66 3.32
C ALA A 68 8.29 -14.74 1.80
N ALA A 69 8.38 -13.62 1.09
CA ALA A 69 8.54 -13.58 -0.36
C ALA A 69 9.98 -13.22 -0.74
N ASP A 70 10.53 -13.87 -1.77
CA ASP A 70 11.84 -13.51 -2.33
C ASP A 70 11.84 -12.10 -2.96
N ARG A 71 10.68 -11.69 -3.49
CA ARG A 71 10.48 -10.39 -4.12
C ARG A 71 9.06 -9.88 -3.94
N VAL A 72 8.95 -8.60 -3.60
CA VAL A 72 7.69 -7.87 -3.60
C VAL A 72 7.60 -7.03 -4.87
N VAL A 73 6.45 -7.08 -5.53
CA VAL A 73 6.12 -6.24 -6.69
C VAL A 73 4.87 -5.43 -6.33
N LEU A 74 4.99 -4.11 -6.39
CA LEU A 74 3.87 -3.18 -6.25
C LEU A 74 3.33 -2.89 -7.66
N ALA A 75 2.08 -3.24 -7.91
CA ALA A 75 1.46 -3.24 -9.23
C ALA A 75 0.12 -2.46 -9.20
N THR A 76 0.17 -1.27 -8.61
CA THR A 76 -0.94 -0.30 -8.64
C THR A 76 -1.11 0.28 -10.05
N ASP A 77 -2.17 1.06 -10.26
CA ASP A 77 -2.38 1.75 -11.53
C ASP A 77 -1.19 2.64 -11.91
N PRO A 78 -0.87 2.75 -13.22
CA PRO A 78 0.25 3.54 -13.73
C PRO A 78 -0.12 5.03 -13.80
N ASP A 79 -0.66 5.57 -12.71
CA ASP A 79 -1.02 6.96 -12.56
C ASP A 79 -0.49 7.52 -11.22
N ARG A 80 -0.72 8.82 -11.00
CA ARG A 80 -0.24 9.51 -9.80
C ARG A 80 -0.82 8.92 -8.52
N GLU A 81 -2.08 8.47 -8.53
CA GLU A 81 -2.72 7.92 -7.34
C GLU A 81 -2.17 6.54 -7.02
N GLY A 82 -2.00 5.69 -8.04
CA GLY A 82 -1.36 4.39 -7.90
C GLY A 82 0.06 4.51 -7.37
N GLU A 83 0.87 5.44 -7.91
CA GLU A 83 2.24 5.68 -7.42
C GLU A 83 2.24 6.10 -5.94
N ALA A 84 1.32 6.97 -5.52
CA ALA A 84 1.18 7.37 -4.12
C ALA A 84 0.79 6.19 -3.22
N ILE A 85 -0.16 5.35 -3.65
CA ILE A 85 -0.53 4.13 -2.92
C ILE A 85 0.67 3.19 -2.79
N SER A 86 1.41 2.96 -3.87
CA SER A 86 2.61 2.12 -3.87
C SER A 86 3.67 2.67 -2.91
N TRP A 87 3.91 3.99 -2.94
CA TRP A 87 4.83 4.63 -2.01
C TRP A 87 4.38 4.44 -0.55
N HIS A 88 3.11 4.67 -0.23
CA HIS A 88 2.61 4.47 1.13
C HIS A 88 2.68 3.02 1.61
N VAL A 89 2.40 2.06 0.73
CA VAL A 89 2.56 0.63 1.05
C VAL A 89 4.03 0.32 1.30
N LEU A 90 4.94 0.77 0.43
CA LEU A 90 6.38 0.57 0.60
C LEU A 90 6.87 1.10 1.94
N GLN A 91 6.51 2.33 2.30
CA GLN A 91 6.89 2.96 3.56
C GLN A 91 6.39 2.21 4.80
N GLU A 92 5.33 1.42 4.68
CA GLU A 92 4.85 0.55 5.77
C GLU A 92 5.46 -0.85 5.71
N LEU A 93 6.02 -1.27 4.59
CA LEU A 93 6.71 -2.57 4.48
C LEU A 93 8.15 -2.50 4.99
N GLU A 94 8.77 -1.31 4.94
CA GLU A 94 10.05 -0.97 5.59
C GLU A 94 9.92 -0.93 7.13
#